data_AF-A0A4S1FM96-F1
#
_entry.id   AF-A0A4S1FM96-F1
#
_cell.length_a   1.000
_cell.length_b   1.000
_cell.length_c   1.000
_cell.angle_alpha   90.00
_cell.angle_beta   90.00
_cell.angle_gamma   90.00
#
_symmetry.space_group_name_H-M   'P 1'
#
loop_
_entity.id
_entity.type
_entity.pdbx_description
1 polymer ?
#
loop_
_entity_poly.entity_id
_entity_poly.type
_entity_poly.pdbx_seq_one_letter_code
_entity_poly.pdbx_strand_id
1 'polypeptide(L)' 'MEKLTEWIKAERGRLAELAGACKITHAAILQWKRVPSDHLVAVEKATGIPRKDLRPDLYEGMEAA' A
#
# COMPACT_ATOMS: atom_id res chain seq x y z
N MET A 1 3.15 -3.46 -5.55
CA MET A 1 2.14 -2.41 -5.86
C MET A 1 0.88 -2.96 -6.53
N GLU A 2 0.95 -4.07 -7.26
CA GLU A 2 -0.22 -4.66 -7.93
C GLU A 2 -1.37 -4.96 -6.96
N LYS A 3 -1.12 -5.64 -5.84
CA LYS A 3 -2.16 -5.91 -4.84
C LYS A 3 -2.82 -4.67 -4.25
N LEU A 4 -2.07 -3.59 -4.05
CA LEU A 4 -2.65 -2.34 -3.54
C LEU A 4 -3.61 -1.72 -4.56
N THR A 5 -3.21 -1.71 -5.83
CA THR A 5 -4.05 -1.22 -6.92
C THR A 5 -5.30 -2.09 -7.10
N GLU A 6 -5.17 -3.41 -7.00
CA GLU A 6 -6.32 -4.33 -7.02
C GLU A 6 -7.26 -4.09 -5.85
N TRP A 7 -6.71 -3.93 -4.65
CA TRP A 7 -7.50 -3.61 -3.46
C TRP A 7 -8.27 -2.29 -3.63
N ILE A 8 -7.64 -1.25 -4.19
CA ILE A 8 -8.29 0.03 -4.49
C ILE A 8 -9.38 -0.13 -5.57
N LYS A 9 -9.13 -0.95 -6.60
CA LYS A 9 -10.09 -1.18 -7.70
C LYS A 9 -11.27 -2.06 -7.31
N ALA A 10 -11.11 -2.90 -6.28
CA ALA A 10 -12.16 -3.81 -5.83
C ALA A 10 -13.43 -3.07 -5.36
N GLU A 11 -13.29 -1.88 -4.79
CA GLU A 11 -14.46 -1.11 -4.30
C GLU A 11 -14.25 0.41 -4.42
N ARG A 12 -15.28 1.11 -4.89
CA ARG A 12 -15.27 2.57 -4.99
C ARG A 12 -15.37 3.16 -3.57
N GLY A 13 -14.30 3.83 -3.14
CA GLY A 13 -14.22 4.47 -1.82
C GLY A 13 -12.94 4.10 -1.06
N ARG A 14 -12.37 2.93 -1.36
CA ARG A 14 -11.13 2.44 -0.75
C ARG A 14 -9.94 3.38 -0.90
N LEU A 15 -9.84 4.08 -2.03
CA LEU A 15 -8.82 5.11 -2.22
C LEU A 15 -8.96 6.26 -1.22
N ALA A 16 -10.19 6.66 -0.90
CA ALA A 16 -10.48 7.73 0.04
C ALA A 16 -10.27 7.29 1.48
N GLU A 17 -10.66 6.07 1.81
CA GLU A 17 -10.34 5.48 3.13
C GLU A 17 -8.83 5.37 3.34
N LEU A 18 -8.09 4.89 2.34
CA LEU A 18 -6.64 4.77 2.42
C LEU A 18 -5.95 6.13 2.55
N ALA A 19 -6.41 7.12 1.79
CA ALA A 19 -5.91 8.49 1.86
C ALA A 19 -6.18 9.14 3.22
N GLY A 20 -7.37 8.95 3.77
CA GLY A 20 -7.72 9.40 5.11
C GLY A 20 -6.85 8.75 6.18
N ALA A 21 -6.66 7.42 6.10
CA ALA A 21 -5.81 6.68 7.03
C ALA A 21 -4.34 7.09 6.95
N CYS A 22 -3.83 7.35 5.75
CA CYS A 22 -2.46 7.79 5.52
C CYS A 22 -2.26 9.30 5.71
N LYS A 23 -3.35 10.07 5.91
CA LYS A 23 -3.38 11.55 5.98
C LYS A 23 -2.71 12.24 4.78
N ILE A 24 -2.95 11.70 3.59
CA ILE A 24 -2.40 12.21 2.32
C ILE A 24 -3.50 12.37 1.29
N THR A 25 -3.20 13.01 0.17
CA THR A 25 -4.15 13.18 -0.94
C THR A 25 -4.23 11.92 -1.80
N HIS A 26 -5.37 11.74 -2.50
CA HIS A 26 -5.52 10.66 -3.50
C HIS A 26 -4.42 10.72 -4.55
N ALA A 27 -4.05 11.93 -4.98
CA ALA A 27 -2.98 12.15 -5.94
C ALA A 27 -1.62 11.62 -5.44
N ALA A 28 -1.30 11.81 -4.15
CA ALA A 28 -0.07 11.28 -3.57
C ALA A 28 -0.02 9.74 -3.67
N ILE A 29 -1.13 9.05 -3.39
CA ILE A 29 -1.24 7.59 -3.53
C ILE A 29 -1.06 7.17 -4.99
N LEU A 30 -1.71 7.86 -5.93
CA LEU A 30 -1.60 7.56 -7.36
C LEU A 30 -0.19 7.82 -7.91
N GLN A 31 0.57 8.73 -7.31
CA GLN A 31 1.97 8.99 -7.65
C GLN A 31 2.95 7.98 -7.04
N TRP A 32 2.51 7.13 -6.12
CA TRP A 32 3.38 6.11 -5.55
C TRP A 32 3.76 5.09 -6.60
N LYS A 33 5.03 5.12 -7.02
CA LYS A 33 5.64 3.98 -7.73
C LYS A 33 5.79 2.76 -6.82
N ARG A 34 5.92 3.00 -5.50
CA ARG A 34 6.04 2.00 -4.43
C ARG A 34 5.52 2.60 -3.12
N VAL A 35 4.95 1.79 -2.25
CA VAL A 35 4.50 2.26 -0.92
C VAL A 35 5.73 2.70 -0.11
N PRO A 36 5.83 3.98 0.28
CA PRO A 36 6.93 4.47 1.11
C PRO A 36 6.86 3.87 2.51
N SER A 37 8.02 3.67 3.15
CA SER A 37 8.12 3.01 4.47
C SER A 37 7.32 3.73 5.56
N ASP A 38 7.24 5.06 5.48
CA ASP A 38 6.46 5.90 6.41
C ASP A 38 4.96 5.58 6.40
N HIS A 39 4.42 5.30 5.21
CA HIS A 39 3.00 4.98 5.05
C HIS A 39 2.72 3.47 5.07
N LEU A 40 3.75 2.62 5.05
CA LEU A 40 3.61 1.16 5.00
C LEU A 40 2.78 0.62 6.17
N VAL A 41 2.98 1.16 7.37
CA VAL A 41 2.21 0.77 8.57
C VAL A 41 0.75 1.23 8.48
N ALA A 42 0.49 2.43 7.96
CA ALA A 42 -0.86 2.94 7.77
C ALA A 42 -1.61 2.14 6.69
N VAL A 43 -0.94 1.82 5.58
CA VAL A 43 -1.48 0.99 4.50
C VAL A 43 -1.73 -0.44 4.99
N GLU A 44 -0.82 -1.05 5.75
CA GLU A 44 -0.99 -2.39 6.32
C GLU A 44 -2.20 -2.44 7.27
N LYS A 45 -2.39 -1.42 8.11
CA LYS A 45 -3.56 -1.33 9.00
C LYS A 45 -4.87 -1.09 8.25
N ALA A 46 -4.86 -0.25 7.21
CA ALA A 46 -6.07 0.09 6.46
C ALA A 46 -6.50 -1.04 5.51
N THR A 47 -5.54 -1.69 4.85
CA THR A 47 -5.80 -2.72 3.83
C THR A 47 -5.79 -4.13 4.40
N GLY A 48 -5.15 -4.35 5.56
CA GLY A 48 -4.86 -5.68 6.10
C GLY A 48 -3.81 -6.45 5.31
N ILE A 49 -3.22 -5.86 4.26
CA ILE A 49 -2.24 -6.51 3.40
C ILE A 49 -0.88 -6.46 4.09
N PRO A 50 -0.18 -7.60 4.25
CA PRO A 50 1.13 -7.62 4.88
C PRO A 50 2.15 -6.84 4.04
N ARG A 51 3.04 -6.09 4.71
CA ARG A 51 4.14 -5.33 4.08
C ARG A 51 4.99 -6.08 3.06
N LYS A 52 5.12 -7.41 3.23
CA LYS A 52 5.81 -8.32 2.31
C LYS A 52 5.18 -8.30 0.91
N ASP A 53 3.87 -8.15 0.86
CA ASP A 53 3.06 -8.12 -0.36
C ASP A 53 2.93 -6.70 -0.93
N LEU A 54 2.93 -5.68 -0.06
CA LEU A 54 2.94 -4.28 -0.49
C LEU A 54 4.28 -3.89 -1.12
N ARG A 55 5.38 -4.39 -0.52
CA ARG A 55 6.77 -4.16 -0.94
C ARG A 55 7.51 -5.50 -1.12
N PRO A 56 7.14 -6.31 -2.13
CA PRO A 56 7.87 -7.53 -2.44
C PRO A 56 9.32 -7.19 -2.78
N ASP A 57 9.58 -6.08 -3.46
CA ASP A 57 10.93 -5.52 -3.73
C ASP A 57 11.88 -5.44 -2.52
N LEU A 58 11.38 -5.26 -1.28
CA LEU A 58 12.22 -5.26 -0.07
C LEU A 58 12.48 -6.67 0.49
N TYR A 59 11.62 -7.62 0.14
CA TYR A 59 11.61 -9.00 0.67
C TYR A 59 11.97 -10.04 -0.40
N GLU A 60 12.03 -9.68 -1.67
CA GLU A 60 12.39 -10.53 -2.81
C GLU A 60 13.86 -10.96 -2.75
N GLY A 61 14.69 -10.25 -1.97
CA GLY A 61 16.05 -10.65 -1.61
C GLY A 61 16.21 -11.24 -0.21
N MET A 62 15.13 -11.35 0.58
CA MET A 62 15.14 -12.09 1.84
C MET A 62 14.79 -13.55 1.55
N GLU A 63 15.61 -14.18 0.70
CA GLU A 63 15.77 -15.63 0.72
C GLU A 63 16.03 -16.00 2.18
N ALA A 64 15.13 -16.81 2.74
CA ALA A 64 15.28 -17.36 4.07
C ALA A 64 16.62 -18.10 4.12
N ALA A 65 17.59 -17.52 4.82
CA ALA A 65 18.79 -18.20 5.28
C ALA A 65 18.44 -19.12 6.47
#